data_AF-A0A6L6WPX6-F1
#
_entry.id   AF-A0A6L6WPX6-F1
#
_cell.length_a   1.000
_cell.length_b   1.000
_cell.length_c   1.000
_cell.angle_alpha   90.00
_cell.angle_beta   90.00
_cell.angle_gamma   90.00
#
_symmetry.space_group_name_H-M   'P 1'
#
loop_
_entity.id
_entity.type
_entity.pdbx_description
1 polymer ?
#
loop_
_entity_poly.entity_id
_entity_poly.type
_entity_poly.pdbx_seq_one_letter_code
_entity_poly.pdbx_strand_id
1 'polypeptide(L)'
;MSETVMTPEAALVRLRQYQERLAPTWSTASYGGSSAEVTLAEIARVLAAEVETLRARVEELVRQRDDLLVEDALAERAREGEEPLVVSRFDTAIEPAPEEEPVLTIGAIAEDGRPVALLLDVETRAKVGAWITVPAPRAASSRERRLEQLLDTIRQHGGTWTSGRVQGFRRVPGGATQRGTARRDLAELRDRGHLTEHGPQDGRYYTLSRKDGRS
;
A
#
# COMPACT_ATOMS: atom_id res chain seq x y z
N MET A 1 16.34 -36.93 -3.61
CA MET A 1 14.96 -37.39 -3.77
C MET A 1 14.14 -36.18 -4.19
N SER A 2 13.78 -36.09 -5.47
CA SER A 2 13.04 -34.94 -5.97
C SER A 2 11.57 -35.04 -5.53
N GLU A 3 11.15 -34.17 -4.62
CA GLU A 3 9.75 -33.94 -4.31
C GLU A 3 9.04 -33.54 -5.61
N THR A 4 8.30 -34.47 -6.19
CA THR A 4 7.49 -34.18 -7.36
C THR A 4 6.32 -33.34 -6.87
N VAL A 5 6.36 -32.03 -7.15
CA VAL A 5 5.28 -31.10 -6.82
C VAL A 5 4.02 -31.60 -7.52
N MET A 6 3.07 -32.13 -6.74
CA MET A 6 1.82 -32.66 -7.25
C MET A 6 0.92 -31.50 -7.65
N THR A 7 0.54 -31.43 -8.92
CA THR A 7 -0.39 -30.40 -9.39
C THR A 7 -1.78 -30.64 -8.78
N PRO A 8 -2.59 -29.59 -8.56
CA PRO A 8 -3.95 -29.72 -8.03
C PRO A 8 -4.82 -30.71 -8.82
N GLU A 9 -4.69 -30.71 -10.14
CA GLU A 9 -5.40 -31.65 -11.03
C GLU A 9 -4.97 -33.10 -10.79
N ALA A 10 -3.67 -33.35 -10.60
CA ALA A 10 -3.15 -34.68 -10.31
C ALA A 10 -3.59 -35.19 -8.93
N ALA A 11 -3.70 -34.29 -7.95
CA ALA A 11 -4.22 -34.60 -6.62
C ALA A 11 -5.70 -34.99 -6.66
N LEU A 12 -6.53 -34.24 -7.40
CA LEU A 12 -7.96 -34.53 -7.58
C LEU A 12 -8.21 -35.86 -8.30
N VAL A 13 -7.42 -36.16 -9.34
CA VAL A 13 -7.49 -37.45 -10.06
C VAL A 13 -7.15 -38.62 -9.13
N ARG A 14 -6.09 -38.49 -8.33
CA ARG A 14 -5.74 -39.53 -7.33
C ARG A 14 -6.81 -39.72 -6.28
N LEU A 15 -7.41 -38.64 -5.80
CA LEU A 15 -8.45 -38.68 -4.77
C LEU A 15 -9.71 -39.39 -5.29
N ARG A 16 -10.06 -39.18 -6.56
CA ARG A 16 -11.15 -39.90 -7.24
C ARG A 16 -10.84 -41.39 -7.40
N GLN A 17 -9.61 -41.75 -7.80
CA GLN A 17 -9.17 -43.15 -7.88
C GLN A 17 -9.19 -43.86 -6.52
N TYR A 18 -8.97 -43.13 -5.43
CA TYR A 18 -9.11 -43.65 -4.07
C TYR A 18 -10.57 -43.90 -3.68
N GLN A 19 -11.50 -43.02 -4.10
CA GLN A 19 -12.94 -43.20 -3.86
C GLN A 19 -13.52 -44.40 -4.61
N GLU A 20 -13.01 -44.70 -5.81
CA GLU A 20 -13.49 -45.80 -6.65
C GLU A 20 -12.97 -47.19 -6.20
N ARG A 21 -11.88 -47.24 -5.44
CA ARG A 21 -11.31 -48.50 -4.91
C ARG A 21 -11.86 -48.83 -3.52
N LEU A 22 -13.13 -49.23 -3.45
CA LEU A 22 -13.70 -49.92 -2.28
C LEU A 22 -13.17 -51.36 -2.20
N ALA A 23 -11.91 -51.53 -1.76
CA ALA A 23 -11.37 -52.69 -1.02
C ALA A 23 -9.84 -52.63 -1.03
N PRO A 24 -9.16 -52.62 0.14
CA PRO A 24 -7.72 -52.52 0.14
C PRO A 24 -7.09 -53.91 0.39
N THR A 25 -6.32 -54.41 -0.58
CA THR A 25 -5.35 -55.52 -0.37
C THR A 25 -4.05 -54.96 0.18
N TRP A 26 -4.07 -54.44 1.40
CA TRP A 26 -2.85 -54.21 2.17
C TRP A 26 -3.04 -54.76 3.58
N SER A 27 -2.15 -55.68 3.94
CA SER A 27 -2.10 -56.30 5.24
C SER A 27 -1.47 -55.32 6.22
N THR A 28 -2.27 -54.73 7.10
CA THR A 28 -1.80 -54.16 8.36
C THR A 28 -2.35 -55.01 9.50
N ALA A 29 -1.44 -55.35 10.40
CA ALA A 29 -1.74 -55.98 11.67
C ALA A 29 -2.93 -55.30 12.35
N SER A 30 -3.74 -56.13 12.98
CA SER A 30 -4.90 -55.81 13.80
C SER A 30 -4.67 -54.63 14.76
N TYR A 31 -5.01 -53.43 14.32
CA TYR A 31 -5.76 -52.48 15.14
C TYR A 31 -7.12 -52.32 14.47
N GLY A 32 -8.16 -52.70 15.19
CA GLY A 32 -9.51 -52.80 14.67
C GLY A 32 -9.98 -51.52 13.98
N GLY A 33 -10.51 -51.70 12.78
CA GLY A 33 -11.83 -51.22 12.41
C GLY A 33 -12.08 -49.72 12.48
N SER A 34 -12.23 -49.15 11.29
CA SER A 34 -13.19 -48.11 10.96
C SER A 34 -12.96 -46.65 11.37
N SER A 35 -12.08 -46.29 12.30
CA SER A 35 -11.98 -44.86 12.67
C SER A 35 -11.17 -44.02 11.67
N ALA A 36 -9.92 -44.41 11.37
CA ALA A 36 -9.03 -43.60 10.52
C ALA A 36 -9.50 -43.52 9.05
N GLU A 37 -10.00 -44.62 8.49
CA GLU A 37 -10.53 -44.65 7.11
C GLU A 37 -11.81 -43.82 6.97
N VAL A 38 -12.68 -43.84 7.99
CA VAL A 38 -13.88 -42.99 8.02
C VAL A 38 -13.50 -41.52 8.13
N THR A 39 -12.53 -41.17 8.97
CA THR A 39 -12.03 -39.78 9.08
C THR A 39 -11.42 -39.30 7.76
N LEU A 40 -10.62 -40.12 7.07
CA LEU A 40 -10.07 -39.75 5.76
C LEU A 40 -11.17 -39.57 4.70
N ALA A 41 -12.18 -40.43 4.68
CA ALA A 41 -13.32 -40.32 3.77
C ALA A 41 -14.20 -39.09 4.07
N GLU A 42 -14.27 -38.66 5.32
CA GLU A 42 -14.96 -37.44 5.74
C GLU A 42 -14.19 -36.18 5.33
N ILE A 43 -12.88 -36.13 5.60
CA ILE A 43 -11.99 -35.05 5.15
C ILE A 43 -12.05 -34.91 3.63
N ALA A 44 -11.99 -36.02 2.88
CA ALA A 44 -12.10 -36.02 1.43
C ALA A 44 -13.43 -35.43 0.93
N ARG A 45 -14.54 -35.71 1.62
CA ARG A 45 -15.86 -35.16 1.28
C ARG A 45 -15.95 -33.66 1.56
N VAL A 46 -15.44 -33.22 2.71
CA VAL A 46 -15.42 -31.79 3.06
C VAL A 46 -14.57 -31.00 2.07
N LEU A 47 -13.35 -31.47 1.78
CA LEU A 47 -12.47 -30.82 0.81
C LEU A 47 -13.09 -30.78 -0.59
N ALA A 48 -13.77 -31.83 -1.03
CA ALA A 48 -14.45 -31.82 -2.33
C ALA A 48 -15.57 -30.76 -2.39
N ALA A 49 -16.35 -30.61 -1.32
CA ALA A 49 -17.40 -29.59 -1.23
C ALA A 49 -16.81 -28.16 -1.20
N GLU A 50 -15.72 -27.95 -0.47
CA GLU A 50 -15.01 -26.67 -0.42
C GLU A 50 -14.42 -26.30 -1.79
N VAL A 51 -13.81 -27.25 -2.49
CA VAL A 51 -13.28 -27.03 -3.85
C VAL A 51 -14.39 -26.60 -4.81
N GLU A 52 -15.58 -27.21 -4.71
CA GLU A 52 -16.70 -26.84 -5.58
C GLU A 52 -17.24 -25.44 -5.26
N THR A 53 -17.29 -25.09 -3.97
CA THR A 53 -17.68 -23.74 -3.53
C THR A 53 -16.67 -22.69 -4.01
N LEU A 54 -15.37 -22.98 -3.92
CA LEU A 54 -14.31 -22.09 -4.39
C LEU A 54 -14.36 -21.92 -5.91
N ARG A 55 -14.63 -23.00 -6.66
CA ARG A 55 -14.81 -22.93 -8.13
C ARG A 55 -15.97 -22.01 -8.51
N ALA A 56 -17.13 -22.18 -7.89
CA ALA A 56 -18.29 -21.32 -8.13
C ALA A 56 -17.97 -19.85 -7.79
N ARG A 57 -17.22 -19.60 -6.70
CA ARG A 57 -16.80 -18.25 -6.33
C ARG A 57 -15.83 -17.64 -7.35
N VAL A 58 -14.89 -18.42 -7.88
CA VAL A 58 -13.97 -17.96 -8.93
C VAL A 58 -14.72 -17.62 -10.20
N GLU A 59 -15.69 -18.44 -10.62
CA GLU A 59 -16.50 -18.18 -11.80
C GLU A 59 -17.29 -16.87 -11.68
N GLU A 60 -17.90 -16.63 -10.52
CA GLU A 60 -18.59 -15.37 -10.25
C GLU A 60 -17.65 -14.16 -10.31
N LEU A 61 -16.45 -14.26 -9.72
CA LEU A 61 -15.47 -13.18 -9.76
C LEU A 61 -14.94 -12.92 -11.17
N VAL A 62 -14.79 -13.97 -11.98
CA VAL A 62 -14.41 -13.84 -13.40
C VAL A 62 -15.50 -13.10 -14.16
N ARG A 63 -16.78 -13.43 -13.94
CA ARG A 63 -17.92 -12.72 -14.52
C ARG A 63 -17.93 -11.25 -14.14
N GLN A 64 -17.81 -10.94 -12.84
CA GLN A 64 -17.76 -9.57 -12.34
C GLN A 64 -16.60 -8.78 -12.95
N ARG A 65 -15.42 -9.39 -13.09
CA ARG A 65 -14.28 -8.77 -13.77
C ARG A 65 -14.61 -8.48 -15.24
N ASP A 66 -15.19 -9.43 -15.95
CA ASP A 66 -15.50 -9.28 -17.36
C ASP A 66 -16.55 -8.19 -17.60
N ASP A 67 -17.55 -8.09 -16.72
CA ASP A 67 -18.53 -7.00 -16.73
C ASP A 67 -17.85 -5.64 -16.53
N LEU A 68 -16.96 -5.51 -15.54
CA LEU A 68 -16.19 -4.29 -15.31
C LEU A 68 -15.30 -3.92 -16.50
N LEU A 69 -14.65 -4.90 -17.15
CA LEU A 69 -13.84 -4.66 -18.34
C LEU A 69 -14.69 -4.17 -19.53
N VAL A 70 -15.93 -4.66 -19.66
CA VAL A 70 -16.88 -4.16 -20.67
C VAL A 70 -17.29 -2.72 -20.36
N GLU A 71 -17.61 -2.39 -19.11
CA GLU A 71 -17.91 -1.02 -18.69
C GLU A 71 -16.73 -0.07 -18.96
N ASP A 72 -15.51 -0.48 -18.60
CA ASP A 72 -14.28 0.28 -18.87
C ASP A 72 -14.06 0.49 -20.37
N ALA A 73 -14.27 -0.56 -21.19
CA ALA A 73 -14.11 -0.46 -22.64
C ALA A 73 -15.17 0.43 -23.30
N LEU A 74 -16.41 0.42 -22.80
CA LEU A 74 -17.47 1.32 -23.22
C LEU A 74 -17.16 2.77 -22.82
N ALA A 75 -16.64 2.98 -21.60
CA ALA A 75 -16.20 4.28 -21.13
C ALA A 75 -14.98 4.81 -21.91
N GLU A 76 -14.05 3.94 -22.32
CA GLU A 76 -12.91 4.32 -23.16
C GLU A 76 -13.37 4.72 -24.56
N ARG A 77 -14.28 3.94 -25.17
CA ARG A 77 -14.87 4.29 -26.48
C ARG A 77 -15.66 5.60 -26.46
N ALA A 78 -16.35 5.89 -25.37
CA ALA A 78 -17.01 7.19 -25.19
C ALA A 78 -15.98 8.34 -25.15
N ARG A 79 -14.80 8.11 -24.57
CA ARG A 79 -13.70 9.08 -24.52
C ARG A 79 -12.95 9.23 -25.85
N GLU A 80 -12.79 8.17 -26.62
CA GLU A 80 -12.07 8.17 -27.92
C GLU A 80 -12.76 9.02 -29.02
N GLY A 81 -14.04 9.39 -28.84
CA GLY A 81 -14.80 10.19 -29.81
C GLY A 81 -14.83 11.71 -29.53
N GLU A 82 -14.39 12.16 -28.36
CA GLU A 82 -14.44 13.57 -27.98
C GLU A 82 -13.02 14.14 -27.92
N GLU A 83 -12.67 14.96 -28.93
CA GLU A 83 -11.47 15.79 -28.82
C GLU A 83 -11.59 16.63 -27.54
N PRO A 84 -10.58 16.57 -26.63
CA PRO A 84 -10.67 17.24 -25.35
C PRO A 84 -10.78 18.75 -25.56
N LEU A 85 -11.75 19.38 -24.90
CA LEU A 85 -11.86 20.83 -24.88
C LEU A 85 -10.68 21.42 -24.09
N VAL A 86 -9.71 21.98 -24.81
CA VAL A 86 -8.58 22.68 -24.20
C VAL A 86 -8.96 24.14 -23.94
N VAL A 87 -8.86 24.57 -22.68
CA VAL A 87 -9.11 25.94 -22.24
C VAL A 87 -7.78 26.64 -21.99
N SER A 88 -7.57 27.79 -22.62
CA SER A 88 -6.33 28.57 -22.52
C SER A 88 -6.36 29.59 -21.37
N ARG A 89 -7.56 30.03 -20.97
CA ARG A 89 -7.78 31.04 -19.93
C ARG A 89 -9.15 30.89 -19.29
N PHE A 90 -9.24 31.15 -17.99
CA PHE A 90 -10.51 31.37 -17.30
C PHE A 90 -10.68 32.85 -16.96
N ASP A 91 -11.92 33.34 -16.99
CA ASP A 91 -12.23 34.77 -16.76
C ASP A 91 -13.07 34.98 -15.49
N THR A 92 -14.07 34.14 -15.25
CA THR A 92 -15.02 34.31 -14.14
C THR A 92 -15.36 32.95 -13.55
N ALA A 93 -15.45 32.89 -12.22
CA ALA A 93 -16.05 31.77 -11.50
C ALA A 93 -17.31 32.28 -10.77
N ILE A 94 -18.42 31.56 -10.93
CA ILE A 94 -19.69 31.86 -10.30
C ILE A 94 -19.98 30.73 -9.33
N GLU A 95 -19.87 31.01 -8.03
CA GLU A 95 -20.28 30.08 -6.99
C GLU A 95 -21.81 30.03 -6.92
N PRO A 96 -22.40 28.82 -6.82
CA PRO A 96 -23.84 28.67 -6.69
C PRO A 96 -24.31 29.26 -5.35
N ALA A 97 -25.50 29.85 -5.35
CA ALA A 97 -26.14 30.26 -4.10
C ALA A 97 -26.38 29.03 -3.20
N PRO A 98 -26.35 29.16 -1.87
CA PRO A 98 -26.49 28.02 -0.96
C PRO A 98 -27.83 27.25 -1.12
N GLU A 99 -28.84 27.87 -1.71
CA GLU A 99 -30.15 27.31 -2.05
C GLU A 99 -30.23 26.65 -3.45
N GLU A 100 -29.21 26.78 -4.30
CA GLU A 100 -29.18 26.23 -5.65
C GLU A 100 -28.45 24.88 -5.71
N GLU A 101 -28.61 24.15 -6.82
CA GLU A 101 -27.79 22.98 -7.08
C GLU A 101 -26.31 23.38 -7.08
N PRO A 102 -25.43 22.63 -6.38
CA PRO A 102 -24.04 23.03 -6.14
C PRO A 102 -23.14 22.82 -7.38
N VAL A 103 -23.54 23.37 -8.52
CA VAL A 103 -22.80 23.37 -9.78
C VAL A 103 -21.98 24.65 -9.86
N LEU A 104 -20.66 24.51 -9.76
CA LEU A 104 -19.75 25.63 -9.98
C LEU A 104 -19.68 25.93 -11.48
N THR A 105 -19.99 27.16 -11.88
CA THR A 105 -19.91 27.59 -13.28
C THR A 105 -18.65 28.42 -13.50
N ILE A 106 -17.81 28.01 -14.46
CA ILE A 106 -16.60 28.74 -14.84
C ILE A 106 -16.74 29.24 -16.27
N GLY A 107 -16.68 30.55 -16.45
CA GLY A 107 -16.54 31.18 -17.76
C GLY A 107 -15.09 31.10 -18.24
N ALA A 108 -14.88 30.52 -19.41
CA ALA A 108 -13.56 30.21 -19.96
C ALA A 108 -13.48 30.50 -21.46
N ILE A 109 -12.25 30.59 -21.98
CA ILE A 109 -11.95 30.73 -23.40
C ILE A 109 -11.20 29.49 -23.85
N ALA A 110 -11.77 28.76 -24.81
CA ALA A 110 -11.13 27.63 -25.45
C ALA A 110 -9.89 28.08 -26.25
N GLU A 111 -8.99 27.14 -26.57
CA GLU A 111 -7.76 27.45 -27.31
C GLU A 111 -8.02 28.06 -28.70
N ASP A 112 -9.15 27.71 -29.31
CA ASP A 112 -9.66 28.28 -30.57
C ASP A 112 -10.23 29.72 -30.43
N GLY A 113 -10.22 30.28 -29.21
CA GLY A 113 -10.74 31.61 -28.89
C GLY A 113 -12.25 31.65 -28.61
N ARG A 114 -12.94 30.52 -28.64
CA ARG A 114 -14.39 30.44 -28.41
C ARG A 114 -14.72 30.54 -26.91
N PRO A 115 -15.69 31.37 -26.50
CA PRO A 115 -16.15 31.40 -25.12
C PRO A 115 -16.94 30.12 -24.80
N VAL A 116 -16.63 29.52 -23.64
CA VAL A 116 -17.24 28.28 -23.13
C VAL A 116 -17.56 28.43 -21.65
N ALA A 117 -18.61 27.74 -21.20
CA ALA A 117 -18.96 27.62 -19.79
C ALA A 117 -18.70 26.19 -19.33
N LEU A 118 -17.84 26.02 -18.33
CA LEU A 118 -17.61 24.73 -17.69
C LEU A 118 -18.55 24.60 -16.49
N LEU A 119 -19.34 23.54 -16.49
CA LEU A 119 -20.26 23.20 -15.40
C LEU A 119 -19.63 22.07 -14.58
N LEU A 120 -19.22 22.38 -13.36
CA LEU A 120 -18.60 21.41 -12.46
C LEU A 120 -19.57 21.07 -11.34
N ASP A 121 -20.17 19.89 -11.43
CA ASP A 121 -20.93 19.32 -10.31
C ASP A 121 -20.01 18.92 -9.14
N VAL A 122 -20.61 18.44 -8.05
CA VAL A 122 -19.88 18.07 -6.83
C VAL A 122 -18.82 17.00 -7.09
N GLU A 123 -19.14 15.99 -7.92
CA GLU A 123 -18.23 14.88 -8.22
C GLU A 123 -17.06 15.35 -9.08
N THR A 124 -17.35 16.11 -10.15
CA THR A 124 -16.36 16.67 -11.06
C THR A 124 -15.46 17.65 -10.32
N ARG A 125 -16.02 18.48 -9.44
CA ARG A 125 -15.24 19.37 -8.57
C ARG A 125 -14.31 18.60 -7.64
N ALA A 126 -14.77 17.47 -7.09
CA ALA A 126 -13.92 16.60 -6.26
C ALA A 126 -12.77 15.98 -7.08
N LYS A 127 -13.05 15.53 -8.31
CA LYS A 127 -12.02 14.99 -9.23
C LYS A 127 -10.97 16.04 -9.61
N VAL A 128 -11.40 17.22 -10.04
CA VAL A 128 -10.49 18.35 -10.34
C VAL A 128 -9.68 18.72 -9.09
N GLY A 129 -10.33 18.79 -7.92
CA GLY A 129 -9.69 19.00 -6.63
C GLY A 129 -8.59 17.97 -6.34
N ALA A 130 -8.83 16.70 -6.63
CA ALA A 130 -7.84 15.64 -6.46
C ALA A 130 -6.64 15.79 -7.40
N TRP A 131 -6.84 16.29 -8.63
CA TRP A 131 -5.74 16.50 -9.59
C TRP A 131 -4.84 17.68 -9.22
N ILE A 132 -5.43 18.77 -8.70
CA ILE A 132 -4.67 19.96 -8.29
C ILE A 132 -4.12 19.85 -6.87
N THR A 133 -4.65 18.93 -6.06
CA THR A 133 -4.09 18.62 -4.75
C THR A 133 -2.77 17.89 -4.96
N VAL A 134 -1.66 18.59 -4.76
CA VAL A 134 -0.36 17.94 -4.57
C VAL A 134 -0.54 16.89 -3.47
N PRO A 135 -0.27 15.60 -3.73
CA PRO A 135 -0.50 14.58 -2.72
C PRO A 135 0.25 14.99 -1.46
N ALA A 136 -0.50 15.07 -0.34
CA ALA A 136 0.09 15.36 0.94
C ALA A 136 1.31 14.44 1.12
N PRO A 137 2.48 14.97 1.53
CA PRO A 137 3.68 14.14 1.70
C PRO A 137 3.28 12.94 2.55
N ARG A 138 3.53 11.73 2.02
CA ARG A 138 3.19 10.47 2.70
C ARG A 138 3.59 10.61 4.16
N ALA A 139 2.64 10.42 5.09
CA ALA A 139 2.89 10.60 6.51
C ALA A 139 4.18 9.86 6.87
N ALA A 140 5.24 10.64 7.17
CA ALA A 140 6.57 10.12 7.37
C ALA A 140 6.49 8.95 8.37
N SER A 141 7.14 7.82 8.06
CA SER A 141 7.10 6.65 8.94
C SER A 141 7.47 7.05 10.37
N SER A 142 7.04 6.30 11.39
CA SER A 142 7.43 6.59 12.78
C SER A 142 8.95 6.67 12.99
N ARG A 143 9.72 5.97 12.14
CA ARG A 143 11.18 6.08 12.06
C ARG A 143 11.61 7.44 11.51
N GLU A 144 11.03 7.87 10.41
CA GLU A 144 11.39 9.11 9.73
C GLU A 144 11.10 10.34 10.59
N ARG A 145 9.91 10.41 11.20
CA ARG A 145 9.58 11.49 12.17
C ARG A 145 10.57 11.55 13.33
N ARG A 146 11.03 10.40 13.80
CA ARG A 146 12.02 10.33 14.90
C ARG A 146 13.40 10.82 14.47
N LEU A 147 13.79 10.58 13.22
CA LEU A 147 15.04 11.08 12.64
C LEU A 147 14.98 12.58 12.41
N GLU A 148 13.87 13.09 11.87
CA GLU A 148 13.60 14.52 11.69
C GLU A 148 13.64 15.25 13.04
N GLN A 149 12.89 14.76 14.03
CA GLN A 149 12.87 15.34 15.38
C GLN A 149 14.26 15.35 16.02
N LEU A 150 15.05 14.27 15.84
CA LEU A 150 16.42 14.22 16.33
C LEU A 150 17.31 15.24 15.63
N LEU A 151 17.22 15.34 14.31
CA LEU A 151 18.01 16.27 13.51
C LEU A 151 17.70 17.72 13.87
N ASP A 152 16.43 18.06 14.06
CA ASP A 152 16.01 19.41 14.48
C ASP A 152 16.50 19.72 15.90
N THR A 153 16.44 18.74 16.81
CA THR A 153 17.02 18.90 18.15
C THR A 153 18.53 19.16 18.08
N ILE A 154 19.25 18.44 17.22
CA ILE A 154 20.68 18.62 16.96
C ILE A 154 20.98 20.00 16.39
N ARG A 155 20.19 20.46 15.42
CA ARG A 155 20.32 21.80 14.82
C ARG A 155 20.08 22.91 15.84
N GLN A 156 19.06 22.76 16.68
CA GLN A 156 18.67 23.75 17.67
C GLN A 156 19.71 23.93 18.78
N HIS A 157 20.28 22.83 19.30
CA HIS A 157 21.20 22.89 20.45
C HIS A 157 22.68 22.84 20.04
N GLY A 158 22.98 22.41 18.82
CA GLY A 158 24.34 22.31 18.29
C GLY A 158 25.26 21.40 19.11
N GLY A 159 26.57 21.56 18.88
CA GLY A 159 27.62 20.89 19.66
C GLY A 159 27.75 19.39 19.41
N THR A 160 28.31 18.71 20.42
CA THR A 160 28.70 17.30 20.35
C THR A 160 27.60 16.35 20.83
N TRP A 161 27.24 15.39 19.99
CA TRP A 161 26.16 14.43 20.24
C TRP A 161 26.67 13.01 20.41
N THR A 162 26.35 12.42 21.57
CA THR A 162 26.60 11.01 21.87
C THR A 162 25.27 10.29 22.02
N SER A 163 25.27 8.94 21.92
CA SER A 163 24.06 8.15 22.18
C SER A 163 23.46 8.42 23.57
N GLY A 164 24.32 8.71 24.56
CA GLY A 164 23.89 9.06 25.92
C GLY A 164 23.21 10.43 25.98
N ARG A 165 23.73 11.43 25.25
CA ARG A 165 23.11 12.76 25.15
C ARG A 165 21.73 12.68 24.48
N VAL A 166 21.62 11.93 23.39
CA VAL A 166 20.32 11.69 22.71
C VAL A 166 19.31 11.02 23.66
N GLN A 167 19.76 10.01 24.42
CA GLN A 167 18.90 9.35 25.40
C GLN A 167 18.45 10.31 26.50
N GLY A 168 19.35 11.19 26.98
CA GLY A 168 19.02 12.23 27.96
C GLY A 168 17.92 13.17 27.45
N PHE A 169 18.05 13.67 26.22
CA PHE A 169 17.05 14.53 25.60
C PHE A 169 15.69 13.83 25.40
N ARG A 170 15.68 12.53 25.06
CA ARG A 170 14.44 11.77 24.86
C ARG A 170 13.72 11.38 26.15
N ARG A 171 14.42 11.36 27.29
CA ARG A 171 13.81 11.10 28.60
C ARG A 171 12.93 12.25 29.08
N VAL A 172 13.28 13.50 28.73
CA VAL A 172 12.54 14.69 29.17
C VAL A 172 11.06 14.69 28.73
N PRO A 173 10.71 14.28 27.48
CA PRO A 173 9.32 14.15 27.04
C PRO A 173 8.71 12.74 27.21
N GLY A 174 9.38 11.80 27.90
CA GLY A 174 8.85 10.44 28.13
C GLY A 174 8.93 9.47 26.93
N GLY A 175 9.80 9.72 25.95
CA GLY A 175 9.94 8.91 24.74
C GLY A 175 10.77 7.63 24.92
N ALA A 176 10.65 6.68 23.97
CA ALA A 176 11.31 5.37 24.00
C ALA A 176 12.84 5.46 24.20
N THR A 177 13.31 4.80 25.26
CA THR A 177 14.55 5.09 26.00
C THR A 177 15.73 4.18 25.65
N GLN A 178 15.67 3.39 24.58
CA GLN A 178 16.71 2.42 24.28
C GLN A 178 17.95 3.07 23.63
N ARG A 179 19.10 2.91 24.27
CA ARG A 179 20.42 3.38 23.79
C ARG A 179 20.77 2.83 22.39
N GLY A 180 20.30 1.62 22.08
CA GLY A 180 20.44 1.01 20.75
C GLY A 180 19.75 1.80 19.65
N THR A 181 18.53 2.30 19.90
CA THR A 181 17.78 3.13 18.95
C THR A 181 18.47 4.47 18.74
N ALA A 182 18.94 5.12 19.81
CA ALA A 182 19.70 6.36 19.70
C ALA A 182 20.98 6.19 18.86
N ARG A 183 21.70 5.07 19.04
CA ARG A 183 22.89 4.75 18.24
C ARG A 183 22.56 4.54 16.76
N ARG A 184 21.49 3.78 16.46
CA ARG A 184 21.05 3.56 15.07
C ARG A 184 20.61 4.87 14.41
N ASP A 185 19.86 5.70 15.10
CA ASP A 185 19.38 6.98 14.56
C ASP A 185 20.55 7.94 14.27
N LEU A 186 21.59 7.99 15.13
CA LEU A 186 22.79 8.80 14.86
C LEU A 186 23.61 8.25 13.67
N ALA A 187 23.74 6.93 13.56
CA ALA A 187 24.40 6.29 12.42
C ALA A 187 23.65 6.59 11.12
N GLU A 188 22.33 6.51 11.13
CA GLU A 188 21.48 6.84 9.98
C GLU A 188 21.65 8.31 9.54
N LEU A 189 21.66 9.26 10.49
CA LEU A 189 21.86 10.68 10.15
C LEU A 189 23.28 10.95 9.62
N ARG A 190 24.29 10.21 10.07
CA ARG A 190 25.64 10.22 9.48
C ARG A 190 25.61 9.67 8.06
N ASP A 191 24.98 8.52 7.84
CA ASP A 191 24.92 7.87 6.53
C ASP A 191 24.18 8.74 5.50
N ARG A 192 23.22 9.54 5.96
CA ARG A 192 22.52 10.57 5.15
C ARG A 192 23.31 11.88 4.97
N GLY A 193 24.53 11.97 5.51
CA GLY A 193 25.40 13.14 5.37
C GLY A 193 25.01 14.35 6.22
N HIS A 194 24.14 14.17 7.23
CA HIS A 194 23.78 15.25 8.15
C HIS A 194 24.77 15.41 9.31
N LEU A 195 25.45 14.33 9.70
CA LEU A 195 26.38 14.31 10.83
C LEU A 195 27.76 13.79 10.42
N THR A 196 28.79 14.37 11.02
CA THR A 196 30.16 13.88 10.96
C THR A 196 30.45 13.09 12.24
N GLU A 197 30.90 11.84 12.09
CA GLU A 197 31.31 10.98 13.20
C GLU A 197 32.77 11.22 13.58
N HIS A 198 33.06 11.21 14.87
CA HIS A 198 34.40 11.41 15.43
C HIS A 198 34.69 10.37 16.52
N GLY A 199 35.96 9.99 16.61
CA GLY A 199 36.51 9.16 17.70
C GLY A 199 36.27 7.64 17.56
N PRO A 200 36.96 6.84 18.39
CA PRO A 200 36.82 5.39 18.41
C PRO A 200 35.46 4.96 18.99
N GLN A 201 35.10 3.68 18.85
CA GLN A 201 33.78 3.16 19.20
C GLN A 201 33.32 3.48 20.64
N ASP A 202 34.23 3.55 21.61
CA ASP A 202 33.94 3.82 23.03
C ASP A 202 33.99 5.32 23.43
N GLY A 203 34.40 6.19 22.51
CA GLY A 203 34.40 7.65 22.65
C GLY A 203 33.63 8.36 21.54
N ARG A 204 32.79 7.62 20.80
CA ARG A 204 32.19 8.09 19.56
C ARG A 204 31.23 9.24 19.80
N TYR A 205 31.41 10.31 19.04
CA TYR A 205 30.50 11.44 19.03
C TYR A 205 30.24 11.96 17.63
N TYR A 206 29.16 12.71 17.49
CA TYR A 206 28.66 13.24 16.22
C TYR A 206 28.55 14.75 16.30
N THR A 207 28.91 15.45 15.23
CA THR A 207 28.70 16.89 15.08
C THR A 207 27.92 17.16 13.80
N LEU A 208 27.12 18.24 13.78
CA LEU A 208 26.41 18.65 12.56
C LEU A 208 27.42 18.90 11.44
N SER A 209 27.21 18.27 10.29
CA SER A 209 28.05 18.51 9.12
C SER A 209 27.83 19.94 8.64
N ARG A 210 28.91 20.70 8.49
CA ARG A 210 28.86 21.97 7.77
C ARG A 210 28.60 21.60 6.32
N LYS A 211 27.37 21.84 5.84
CA LYS A 211 27.13 21.90 4.41
C LYS A 211 27.82 23.17 3.93
N ASP A 212 29.07 23.05 3.50
CA ASP A 212 29.85 24.15 2.96
C ASP A 212 29.05 24.83 1.84
N GLY A 213 28.71 26.10 2.07
CA GLY A 213 27.85 26.85 1.17
C GLY A 213 27.37 28.20 1.72
N ARG A 214 28.29 29.01 2.26
CA ARG A 214 28.35 30.48 2.10
C ARG A 214 29.44 31.08 3.00
N SER A 215 30.51 31.53 2.35
CA SER A 215 31.26 32.73 2.72
C SER A 215 30.35 33.95 2.81
#